data_AF-A0A381ZX56-F1
#
_entry.id   AF-A0A381ZX56-F1
#
_cell.length_a   1.000
_cell.length_b   1.000
_cell.length_c   1.000
_cell.angle_alpha   90.00
_cell.angle_beta   90.00
_cell.angle_gamma   90.00
#
_symmetry.space_group_name_H-M   'P 1'
#
loop_
_entity.id
_entity.type
_entity.pdbx_description
1 polymer ?
#
loop_
_entity_poly.entity_id
_entity_poly.type
_entity_poly.pdbx_seq_one_letter_code
_entity_poly.pdbx_strand_id
1 'polypeptide(L)'
;MQSHYQVVVIGGGVVGSSVLYHLAKYGWTDICLIERSVLTAGSSWHAAGGIHALNADPNMSALQAYTINLLAEIEKESGQSIGLHMTGGISVASTPERWEWLQSAYRTYQTVGIDDCYLMTPDEIREKCPIMDTTGVLGGLWADREGYVDTTGTVLAYATAARQRGAEVIEHNKVESLAQRADGSWDVMTEQGTVHAEHVVNAGGLWAKQVGRMVGLDLPLSPLEHHYLLTDTIPEVEAMDFELPMAVDLEGFTYMRQDQQGILVGIYEINHQHWNIDGAPWDYGIELIQENTDRIAGELEMAFNRYPVLQDVGIKNWVNGAFTFSPDGNPLVGPVSGVRNYWLACGVMAGFLQGGGVGKTLAEWMIHGEAEADSWPMDIARYGDFTSNREYIRQTTGQFYSRRFVMTYPNEQLPAGRPLRKAPAYDAMTAAGANWGCSWGLEVPLLFAPPGFSETPTLKRSNAFPIVAEECAAVREGVGLLDISGFSRYQVTGPNARAWLDRLMASRLPSPGRARLAPMLAPSGRLKGDLTLLNWGDGSWWIMGSYYLRQWHMRWFCDHIEEGVEVRDISDAVVGFGLAGPRSRDVLTSLTHQDLSHQALGFLGCTTLDIGLIRAKVVRLSVC
;
A
#
# COMPACT_ATOMS: atom_id res chain seq x y z
N MET A 1 -19.73 5.20 -28.65
CA MET A 1 -19.67 6.17 -27.55
C MET A 1 -21.02 6.85 -27.38
N GLN A 2 -21.65 6.60 -26.23
CA GLN A 2 -22.84 7.31 -25.76
C GLN A 2 -22.46 8.70 -25.24
N SER A 3 -23.43 9.60 -25.11
CA SER A 3 -23.20 10.94 -24.54
C SER A 3 -23.16 10.95 -23.01
N HIS A 4 -23.63 9.88 -22.36
CA HIS A 4 -23.71 9.75 -20.91
C HIS A 4 -23.35 8.33 -20.46
N TYR A 5 -22.65 8.22 -19.32
CA TYR A 5 -22.37 6.99 -18.59
C TYR A 5 -22.53 7.21 -17.10
N GLN A 6 -22.89 6.16 -16.37
CA GLN A 6 -22.77 6.12 -14.92
C GLN A 6 -21.28 6.16 -14.51
N VAL A 7 -20.42 5.40 -15.20
CA VAL A 7 -18.98 5.36 -14.90
C VAL A 7 -18.14 5.40 -16.17
N VAL A 8 -17.09 6.22 -16.14
CA VAL A 8 -15.98 6.17 -17.09
C VAL A 8 -14.71 5.68 -16.40
N VAL A 9 -14.16 4.56 -16.87
CA VAL A 9 -12.86 4.02 -16.46
C VAL A 9 -11.80 4.45 -17.47
N ILE A 10 -10.75 5.13 -17.02
CA ILE A 10 -9.67 5.64 -17.88
C ILE A 10 -8.49 4.67 -17.81
N GLY A 11 -8.23 3.95 -18.92
CA GLY A 11 -7.09 3.04 -19.08
C GLY A 11 -7.50 1.57 -19.28
N GLY A 12 -7.08 1.00 -20.41
CA GLY A 12 -7.38 -0.35 -20.91
C GLY A 12 -6.37 -1.44 -20.51
N GLY A 13 -5.68 -1.26 -19.39
CA GLY A 13 -4.83 -2.30 -18.80
C GLY A 13 -5.63 -3.35 -18.02
N VAL A 14 -4.93 -4.30 -17.40
CA VAL A 14 -5.55 -5.36 -16.57
C VAL A 14 -6.39 -4.78 -15.42
N VAL A 15 -5.93 -3.69 -14.79
CA VAL A 15 -6.62 -3.07 -13.66
C VAL A 15 -7.91 -2.38 -14.10
N GLY A 16 -7.85 -1.54 -15.15
CA GLY A 16 -9.04 -0.85 -15.64
C GLY A 16 -10.10 -1.82 -16.18
N SER A 17 -9.66 -2.85 -16.92
CA SER A 17 -10.56 -3.90 -17.41
C SER A 17 -11.17 -4.72 -16.26
N SER A 18 -10.41 -4.96 -15.18
CA SER A 18 -10.92 -5.60 -13.97
C SER A 18 -11.96 -4.74 -13.25
N VAL A 19 -11.72 -3.43 -13.10
CA VAL A 19 -12.73 -2.51 -12.52
C VAL A 19 -14.01 -2.52 -13.35
N LEU A 20 -13.89 -2.39 -14.68
CA LEU A 20 -15.03 -2.44 -15.59
C LEU A 20 -15.83 -3.73 -15.44
N TYR A 21 -15.13 -4.88 -15.43
CA TYR A 21 -15.75 -6.19 -15.24
C TYR A 21 -16.51 -6.30 -13.91
N HIS A 22 -15.91 -5.89 -12.79
CA HIS A 22 -16.55 -6.01 -11.48
C HIS A 22 -17.76 -5.09 -11.33
N LEU A 23 -17.68 -3.85 -11.83
CA LEU A 23 -18.84 -2.95 -11.87
C LEU A 23 -19.99 -3.59 -12.67
N ALA A 24 -19.70 -4.15 -13.85
CA ALA A 24 -20.70 -4.86 -14.66
C ALA A 24 -21.23 -6.13 -13.96
N LYS A 25 -20.35 -6.91 -13.30
CA LYS A 25 -20.69 -8.14 -12.55
C LYS A 25 -21.66 -7.85 -11.42
N TYR A 26 -21.49 -6.71 -10.74
CA TYR A 26 -22.37 -6.25 -9.66
C TYR A 26 -23.60 -5.47 -10.14
N GLY A 27 -23.81 -5.40 -11.46
CA GLY A 27 -25.06 -4.91 -12.05
C GLY A 27 -25.12 -3.40 -12.27
N TRP A 28 -24.01 -2.67 -12.15
CA TRP A 28 -23.96 -1.30 -12.68
C TRP A 28 -24.00 -1.34 -14.21
N THR A 29 -24.81 -0.48 -14.80
CA THR A 29 -25.04 -0.37 -16.24
C THR A 29 -24.53 0.98 -16.75
N ASP A 30 -24.55 1.18 -18.07
CA ASP A 30 -24.10 2.43 -18.68
C ASP A 30 -22.69 2.80 -18.20
N ILE A 31 -21.79 1.82 -18.20
CA ILE A 31 -20.38 1.99 -17.83
C ILE A 31 -19.50 1.79 -19.05
N CYS A 32 -18.43 2.57 -19.15
CA CYS A 32 -17.45 2.39 -20.21
C CYS A 32 -16.02 2.48 -19.74
N LEU A 33 -15.13 1.85 -20.52
CA LEU A 33 -13.71 2.03 -20.45
C LEU A 33 -13.25 2.82 -21.67
N ILE A 34 -12.41 3.83 -21.44
CA ILE A 34 -11.79 4.65 -22.48
C ILE A 34 -10.28 4.41 -22.45
N GLU A 35 -9.76 3.90 -23.57
CA GLU A 35 -8.35 3.58 -23.78
C GLU A 35 -7.77 4.47 -24.88
N ARG A 36 -6.60 5.07 -24.60
CA ARG A 36 -5.94 6.02 -25.50
C ARG A 36 -5.48 5.36 -26.81
N SER A 37 -5.09 4.09 -26.78
CA SER A 37 -4.56 3.32 -27.90
C SER A 37 -5.36 2.03 -28.02
N VAL A 38 -4.76 0.86 -27.86
CA VAL A 38 -5.46 -0.42 -27.75
C VAL A 38 -5.40 -0.94 -26.33
N LEU A 39 -6.29 -1.86 -25.98
CA LEU A 39 -6.20 -2.62 -24.75
C LEU A 39 -4.77 -3.17 -24.59
N THR A 40 -4.30 -3.25 -23.34
CA THR A 40 -2.96 -3.71 -22.94
C THR A 40 -1.78 -2.78 -23.22
N ALA A 41 -1.92 -1.71 -24.03
CA ALA A 41 -0.85 -0.82 -24.51
C ALA A 41 -0.15 0.07 -23.45
N GLY A 42 -0.25 -0.29 -22.17
CA GLY A 42 0.61 0.21 -21.09
C GLY A 42 1.60 -0.87 -20.67
N SER A 43 1.75 -1.10 -19.36
CA SER A 43 2.66 -2.14 -18.84
C SER A 43 2.12 -3.57 -18.96
N SER A 44 0.83 -3.75 -19.26
CA SER A 44 0.18 -5.06 -19.19
C SER A 44 0.69 -6.05 -20.23
N TRP A 45 0.93 -5.61 -21.48
CA TRP A 45 1.33 -6.51 -22.57
C TRP A 45 2.70 -7.15 -22.37
N HIS A 46 3.63 -6.44 -21.72
CA HIS A 46 5.01 -6.89 -21.51
C HIS A 46 5.26 -7.44 -20.10
N ALA A 47 4.21 -7.72 -19.30
CA ALA A 47 4.40 -8.31 -17.98
C ALA A 47 4.80 -9.79 -18.10
N ALA A 48 5.54 -10.31 -17.12
CA ALA A 48 5.95 -11.71 -17.08
C ALA A 48 4.80 -12.70 -16.79
N GLY A 49 3.64 -12.20 -16.33
CA GLY A 49 2.41 -12.97 -16.15
C GLY A 49 2.32 -13.83 -14.89
N GLY A 50 3.32 -13.78 -14.00
CA GLY A 50 3.35 -14.60 -12.78
C GLY A 50 2.25 -14.29 -11.78
N ILE A 51 1.68 -15.34 -11.17
CA ILE A 51 0.67 -15.32 -10.12
C ILE A 51 1.12 -16.19 -8.95
N HIS A 52 0.98 -15.68 -7.72
CA HIS A 52 1.35 -16.37 -6.48
C HIS A 52 0.38 -16.02 -5.35
N ALA A 53 -0.11 -17.01 -4.61
CA ALA A 53 -1.07 -16.77 -3.54
C ALA A 53 -0.45 -16.17 -2.26
N LEU A 54 0.86 -16.34 -2.06
CA LEU A 54 1.51 -16.06 -0.78
C LEU A 54 2.00 -14.61 -0.67
N ASN A 55 1.64 -13.94 0.43
CA ASN A 55 2.09 -12.59 0.78
C ASN A 55 2.43 -12.47 2.27
N ALA A 56 3.30 -11.53 2.60
CA ALA A 56 3.60 -11.18 3.99
C ALA A 56 2.40 -10.56 4.73
N ASP A 57 1.49 -9.89 4.00
CA ASP A 57 0.22 -9.39 4.54
C ASP A 57 -0.92 -10.39 4.26
N PRO A 58 -1.55 -10.99 5.29
CA PRO A 58 -2.67 -11.93 5.10
C PRO A 58 -3.86 -11.37 4.33
N ASN A 59 -4.16 -10.06 4.45
CA ASN A 59 -5.24 -9.42 3.69
C ASN A 59 -4.90 -9.38 2.20
N MET A 60 -3.62 -9.11 1.88
CA MET A 60 -3.14 -9.17 0.50
C MET A 60 -3.14 -10.61 -0.03
N SER A 61 -2.76 -11.61 0.77
CA SER A 61 -2.84 -13.03 0.40
C SER A 61 -4.28 -13.44 0.04
N ALA A 62 -5.26 -13.02 0.83
CA ALA A 62 -6.68 -13.27 0.54
C ALA A 62 -7.14 -12.62 -0.78
N LEU A 63 -6.69 -11.39 -1.04
CA LEU A 63 -6.96 -10.65 -2.28
C LEU A 63 -6.35 -11.34 -3.52
N GLN A 64 -5.14 -11.85 -3.39
CA GLN A 64 -4.44 -12.58 -4.45
C GLN A 64 -5.11 -13.94 -4.70
N ALA A 65 -5.47 -14.66 -3.65
CA ALA A 65 -6.24 -15.90 -3.73
C ALA A 65 -7.59 -15.70 -4.44
N TYR A 66 -8.29 -14.59 -4.19
CA TYR A 66 -9.49 -14.23 -4.95
C TYR A 66 -9.19 -14.07 -6.44
N THR A 67 -8.13 -13.33 -6.78
CA THR A 67 -7.75 -13.09 -8.18
C THR A 67 -7.43 -14.40 -8.91
N ILE A 68 -6.67 -15.31 -8.28
CA ILE A 68 -6.34 -16.62 -8.86
C ILE A 68 -7.61 -17.42 -9.19
N ASN A 69 -8.59 -17.43 -8.27
CA ASN A 69 -9.86 -18.13 -8.51
C ASN A 69 -10.68 -17.47 -9.62
N LEU A 70 -10.67 -16.14 -9.67
CA LEU A 70 -11.39 -15.35 -10.67
C LEU A 70 -10.88 -15.60 -12.10
N LEU A 71 -9.58 -15.87 -12.28
CA LEU A 71 -9.00 -16.10 -13.60
C LEU A 71 -9.68 -17.27 -14.34
N ALA A 72 -9.94 -18.39 -13.65
CA ALA A 72 -10.67 -19.52 -14.25
C ALA A 72 -12.14 -19.18 -14.56
N GLU A 73 -12.79 -18.37 -13.72
CA GLU A 73 -14.15 -17.89 -13.97
C GLU A 73 -14.21 -17.03 -15.23
N ILE A 74 -13.24 -16.12 -15.39
CA ILE A 74 -13.28 -15.13 -16.46
C ILE A 74 -12.90 -15.71 -17.82
N GLU A 75 -11.99 -16.68 -17.86
CA GLU A 75 -11.73 -17.46 -19.08
C GLU A 75 -13.01 -18.16 -19.57
N LYS A 76 -13.71 -18.82 -18.64
CA LYS A 76 -14.97 -19.51 -18.95
C LYS A 76 -16.07 -18.55 -19.41
N GLU A 77 -16.22 -17.42 -18.72
CA GLU A 77 -17.26 -16.43 -19.03
C GLU A 77 -17.00 -15.76 -20.39
N SER A 78 -15.78 -15.27 -20.60
CA SER A 78 -15.41 -14.57 -21.83
C SER A 78 -15.30 -15.49 -23.05
N GLY A 79 -14.97 -16.77 -22.85
CA GLY A 79 -14.56 -17.69 -23.91
C GLY A 79 -13.17 -17.38 -24.49
N GLN A 80 -12.44 -16.42 -23.91
CA GLN A 80 -11.09 -16.03 -24.29
C GLN A 80 -10.10 -16.84 -23.46
N SER A 81 -9.22 -17.60 -24.12
CA SER A 81 -8.12 -18.28 -23.45
C SER A 81 -7.24 -17.25 -22.74
N ILE A 82 -6.89 -17.55 -21.49
CA ILE A 82 -5.97 -16.74 -20.69
C ILE A 82 -4.62 -17.43 -20.50
N GLY A 83 -4.42 -18.61 -21.11
CA GLY A 83 -3.19 -19.39 -20.96
C GLY A 83 -2.82 -19.61 -19.50
N LEU A 84 -3.75 -20.08 -18.66
CA LEU A 84 -3.49 -20.29 -17.24
C LEU A 84 -2.70 -21.59 -17.02
N HIS A 85 -1.48 -21.45 -16.52
CA HIS A 85 -0.59 -22.55 -16.16
C HIS A 85 -0.36 -22.54 -14.65
N MET A 86 -0.98 -23.47 -13.92
CA MET A 86 -0.78 -23.65 -12.46
C MET A 86 0.32 -24.68 -12.22
N THR A 87 1.57 -24.26 -12.37
CA THR A 87 2.75 -25.14 -12.27
C THR A 87 3.21 -25.38 -10.84
N GLY A 88 2.64 -24.64 -9.87
CA GLY A 88 3.19 -24.50 -8.54
C GLY A 88 4.45 -23.64 -8.53
N GLY A 89 4.94 -23.33 -7.34
CA GLY A 89 6.04 -22.39 -7.19
C GLY A 89 6.93 -22.66 -6.00
N ILE A 90 8.21 -22.32 -6.18
CA ILE A 90 9.29 -22.53 -5.21
C ILE A 90 9.87 -21.17 -4.81
N SER A 91 9.79 -20.83 -3.53
CA SER A 91 10.63 -19.77 -2.94
C SER A 91 11.81 -20.41 -2.23
N VAL A 92 13.04 -20.16 -2.70
CA VAL A 92 14.25 -20.75 -2.10
C VAL A 92 14.84 -19.85 -1.00
N ALA A 93 15.54 -20.46 -0.05
CA ALA A 93 16.32 -19.77 0.96
C ALA A 93 17.77 -20.28 0.98
N SER A 94 18.71 -19.37 0.75
CA SER A 94 20.16 -19.65 0.81
C SER A 94 20.85 -19.06 2.05
N THR A 95 20.11 -18.38 2.94
CA THR A 95 20.63 -17.85 4.21
C THR A 95 19.83 -18.38 5.40
N PRO A 96 20.45 -18.53 6.60
CA PRO A 96 19.73 -18.96 7.80
C PRO A 96 18.54 -18.08 8.14
N GLU A 97 18.69 -16.76 8.00
CA GLU A 97 17.66 -15.76 8.29
C GLU A 97 16.48 -15.88 7.32
N ARG A 98 16.74 -16.06 6.02
CA ARG A 98 15.68 -16.29 5.04
C ARG A 98 14.95 -17.60 5.29
N TRP A 99 15.70 -18.65 5.68
CA TRP A 99 15.10 -19.94 5.97
C TRP A 99 14.16 -19.86 7.18
N GLU A 100 14.59 -19.21 8.26
CA GLU A 100 13.75 -18.94 9.43
C GLU A 100 12.51 -18.11 9.05
N TRP A 101 12.66 -17.14 8.15
CA TRP A 101 11.55 -16.35 7.62
C TRP A 101 10.52 -17.19 6.85
N LEU A 102 10.95 -18.05 5.92
CA LEU A 102 10.04 -18.95 5.18
C LEU A 102 9.34 -19.93 6.11
N GLN A 103 10.03 -20.45 7.13
CA GLN A 103 9.43 -21.30 8.16
C GLN A 103 8.35 -20.55 8.95
N SER A 104 8.60 -19.28 9.33
CA SER A 104 7.62 -18.43 10.00
C SER A 104 6.42 -18.11 9.10
N ALA A 105 6.66 -17.81 7.81
CA ALA A 105 5.61 -17.56 6.84
C ALA A 105 4.71 -18.79 6.68
N TYR A 106 5.30 -19.98 6.51
CA TYR A 106 4.57 -21.25 6.48
C TYR A 106 3.66 -21.44 7.70
N ARG A 107 4.15 -21.19 8.92
CA ARG A 107 3.30 -21.28 10.13
C ARG A 107 2.16 -20.26 10.13
N THR A 108 2.39 -19.07 9.60
CA THR A 108 1.33 -18.06 9.46
C THR A 108 0.27 -18.51 8.46
N TYR A 109 0.68 -19.12 7.34
CA TYR A 109 -0.26 -19.66 6.35
C TYR A 109 -1.14 -20.77 6.93
N GLN A 110 -0.55 -21.67 7.72
CA GLN A 110 -1.31 -22.71 8.42
C GLN A 110 -2.35 -22.15 9.41
N THR A 111 -2.07 -21.03 10.09
CA THR A 111 -3.04 -20.46 11.05
C THR A 111 -4.20 -19.75 10.37
N VAL A 112 -4.05 -19.33 9.11
CA VAL A 112 -5.12 -18.71 8.31
C VAL A 112 -5.81 -19.69 7.35
N GLY A 113 -5.48 -20.98 7.41
CA GLY A 113 -6.14 -22.05 6.65
C GLY A 113 -5.65 -22.22 5.21
N ILE A 114 -4.40 -21.83 4.93
CA ILE A 114 -3.73 -22.10 3.65
C ILE A 114 -2.94 -23.40 3.80
N ASP A 115 -3.48 -24.49 3.25
CA ASP A 115 -2.97 -25.86 3.42
C ASP A 115 -2.25 -26.42 2.17
N ASP A 116 -2.22 -25.64 1.09
CA ASP A 116 -1.64 -25.99 -0.22
C ASP A 116 -0.21 -25.47 -0.41
N CYS A 117 0.54 -25.40 0.71
CA CYS A 117 1.95 -25.06 0.74
C CYS A 117 2.71 -25.96 1.73
N TYR A 118 4.01 -26.19 1.48
CA TYR A 118 4.85 -27.00 2.37
C TYR A 118 6.32 -26.60 2.27
N LEU A 119 7.07 -26.87 3.35
CA LEU A 119 8.52 -26.64 3.38
C LEU A 119 9.25 -27.74 2.61
N MET A 120 10.20 -27.35 1.76
CA MET A 120 11.01 -28.25 0.93
C MET A 120 12.45 -28.35 1.43
N THR A 121 13.03 -29.52 1.27
CA THR A 121 14.47 -29.77 1.33
C THR A 121 15.16 -29.40 0.01
N PRO A 122 16.49 -29.18 0.00
CA PRO A 122 17.23 -28.94 -1.24
C PRO A 122 17.10 -30.06 -2.28
N ASP A 123 16.98 -31.33 -1.86
CA ASP A 123 16.81 -32.46 -2.78
C ASP A 123 15.43 -32.44 -3.44
N GLU A 124 14.37 -32.14 -2.69
CA GLU A 124 13.02 -31.97 -3.25
C GLU A 124 12.95 -30.79 -4.24
N ILE A 125 13.68 -29.70 -3.96
CA ILE A 125 13.78 -28.56 -4.89
C ILE A 125 14.45 -29.00 -6.19
N ARG A 126 15.55 -29.76 -6.11
CA ARG A 126 16.26 -30.27 -7.30
C ARG A 126 15.39 -31.24 -8.10
N GLU A 127 14.60 -32.07 -7.44
CA GLU A 127 13.67 -32.97 -8.11
C GLU A 127 12.59 -32.19 -8.88
N LYS A 128 12.03 -31.14 -8.28
CA LYS A 128 10.97 -30.31 -8.88
C LYS A 128 11.47 -29.33 -9.94
N CYS A 129 12.70 -28.82 -9.79
CA CYS A 129 13.31 -27.90 -10.73
C CYS A 129 14.75 -28.34 -11.05
N PRO A 130 14.92 -29.34 -11.94
CA PRO A 130 16.23 -29.95 -12.21
C PRO A 130 17.28 -29.01 -12.82
N ILE A 131 16.83 -27.90 -13.41
CA ILE A 131 17.71 -26.88 -13.98
C ILE A 131 18.29 -25.92 -12.94
N MET A 132 17.80 -25.97 -11.70
CA MET A 132 18.25 -25.11 -10.61
C MET A 132 19.44 -25.72 -9.87
N ASP A 133 20.52 -24.97 -9.73
CA ASP A 133 21.57 -25.29 -8.77
C ASP A 133 21.09 -25.02 -7.33
N THR A 134 21.18 -26.08 -6.53
CA THR A 134 20.76 -26.07 -5.12
C THR A 134 21.96 -25.96 -4.17
N THR A 135 23.17 -25.74 -4.70
CA THR A 135 24.36 -25.58 -3.87
C THR A 135 24.20 -24.38 -2.94
N GLY A 136 24.38 -24.59 -1.63
CA GLY A 136 24.19 -23.54 -0.62
C GLY A 136 22.72 -23.24 -0.24
N VAL A 137 21.74 -23.89 -0.87
CA VAL A 137 20.34 -23.79 -0.46
C VAL A 137 20.12 -24.55 0.84
N LEU A 138 19.44 -23.92 1.80
CA LEU A 138 19.09 -24.52 3.09
C LEU A 138 17.72 -25.21 3.06
N GLY A 139 16.82 -24.70 2.22
CA GLY A 139 15.47 -25.21 2.03
C GLY A 139 14.65 -24.24 1.17
N GLY A 140 13.36 -24.51 1.05
CA GLY A 140 12.43 -23.64 0.33
C GLY A 140 10.99 -23.81 0.81
N LEU A 141 10.10 -23.02 0.22
CA LEU A 141 8.66 -23.10 0.42
C LEU A 141 8.02 -23.39 -0.93
N TRP A 142 7.29 -24.50 -1.01
CA TRP A 142 6.41 -24.83 -2.13
C TRP A 142 5.02 -24.25 -1.90
N ALA A 143 4.37 -23.80 -2.98
CA ALA A 143 2.93 -23.55 -3.00
C ALA A 143 2.31 -24.06 -4.31
N ASP A 144 1.19 -24.78 -4.20
CA ASP A 144 0.47 -25.31 -5.37
C ASP A 144 -0.22 -24.18 -6.16
N ARG A 145 -0.67 -23.13 -5.47
CA ARG A 145 -1.38 -21.99 -6.07
C ARG A 145 -0.44 -20.90 -6.59
N GLU A 146 0.54 -21.33 -7.37
CA GLU A 146 1.41 -20.45 -8.14
C GLU A 146 1.47 -20.90 -9.60
N GLY A 147 1.76 -19.95 -10.48
CA GLY A 147 1.68 -20.19 -11.92
C GLY A 147 1.75 -18.91 -12.72
N TYR A 148 1.35 -18.96 -13.98
CA TYR A 148 1.35 -17.77 -14.83
C TYR A 148 0.20 -17.78 -15.83
N VAL A 149 -0.03 -16.62 -16.44
CA VAL A 149 -1.06 -16.39 -17.45
C VAL A 149 -0.50 -15.72 -18.69
N ASP A 150 -1.17 -15.89 -19.83
CA ASP A 150 -1.06 -14.96 -20.95
C ASP A 150 -1.65 -13.60 -20.55
N THR A 151 -0.79 -12.60 -20.52
CA THR A 151 -1.12 -11.26 -20.05
C THR A 151 -2.09 -10.55 -20.99
N THR A 152 -1.92 -10.71 -22.29
CA THR A 152 -2.81 -10.06 -23.27
C THR A 152 -4.18 -10.73 -23.29
N GLY A 153 -4.21 -12.07 -23.38
CA GLY A 153 -5.43 -12.86 -23.29
C GLY A 153 -6.24 -12.57 -22.03
N THR A 154 -5.58 -12.41 -20.88
CA THR A 154 -6.25 -12.08 -19.61
C THR A 154 -6.95 -10.72 -19.65
N VAL A 155 -6.31 -9.65 -20.17
CA VAL A 155 -6.98 -8.34 -20.28
C VAL A 155 -8.18 -8.41 -21.24
N LEU A 156 -8.01 -9.10 -22.37
CA LEU A 156 -9.09 -9.31 -23.33
C LEU A 156 -10.24 -10.11 -22.74
N ALA A 157 -9.96 -11.09 -21.87
CA ALA A 157 -10.97 -11.86 -21.16
C ALA A 157 -11.79 -10.96 -20.21
N TYR A 158 -11.12 -10.10 -19.42
CA TYR A 158 -11.82 -9.09 -18.60
C TYR A 158 -12.73 -8.18 -19.42
N ALA A 159 -12.18 -7.57 -20.48
CA ALA A 159 -12.93 -6.66 -21.33
C ALA A 159 -14.10 -7.35 -22.04
N THR A 160 -13.92 -8.60 -22.49
CA THR A 160 -14.96 -9.39 -23.16
C THR A 160 -16.07 -9.78 -22.19
N ALA A 161 -15.74 -10.27 -21.00
CA ALA A 161 -16.73 -10.59 -19.98
C ALA A 161 -17.51 -9.35 -19.53
N ALA A 162 -16.84 -8.19 -19.41
CA ALA A 162 -17.52 -6.91 -19.14
C ALA A 162 -18.48 -6.51 -20.27
N ARG A 163 -18.07 -6.63 -21.55
CA ARG A 163 -18.91 -6.36 -22.73
C ARG A 163 -20.14 -7.27 -22.79
N GLN A 164 -20.00 -8.55 -22.48
CA GLN A 164 -21.13 -9.49 -22.42
C GLN A 164 -22.17 -9.09 -21.36
N ARG A 165 -21.75 -8.32 -20.34
CA ARG A 165 -22.62 -7.74 -19.30
C ARG A 165 -23.12 -6.34 -19.63
N GLY A 166 -22.85 -5.82 -20.83
CA GLY A 166 -23.35 -4.53 -21.31
C GLY A 166 -22.41 -3.34 -21.11
N ALA A 167 -21.18 -3.54 -20.62
CA ALA A 167 -20.18 -2.48 -20.58
C ALA A 167 -19.67 -2.12 -21.99
N GLU A 168 -19.30 -0.86 -22.21
CA GLU A 168 -18.65 -0.41 -23.45
C GLU A 168 -17.13 -0.30 -23.26
N VAL A 169 -16.36 -0.59 -24.30
CA VAL A 169 -14.90 -0.40 -24.30
C VAL A 169 -14.53 0.33 -25.57
N ILE A 170 -13.91 1.50 -25.41
CA ILE A 170 -13.65 2.47 -26.46
C ILE A 170 -12.13 2.65 -26.56
N GLU A 171 -11.54 2.06 -27.59
CA GLU A 171 -10.12 2.16 -27.93
C GLU A 171 -9.87 3.38 -28.84
N HIS A 172 -8.60 3.79 -28.97
CA HIS A 172 -8.12 4.90 -29.78
C HIS A 172 -8.79 6.24 -29.43
N ASN A 173 -9.02 6.47 -28.14
CA ASN A 173 -9.72 7.65 -27.67
C ASN A 173 -9.07 8.18 -26.39
N LYS A 174 -8.05 9.03 -26.52
CA LYS A 174 -7.38 9.57 -25.33
C LYS A 174 -8.29 10.56 -24.59
N VAL A 175 -8.38 10.41 -23.26
CA VAL A 175 -8.94 11.46 -22.40
C VAL A 175 -7.93 12.61 -22.30
N GLU A 176 -8.36 13.82 -22.65
CA GLU A 176 -7.52 15.01 -22.71
C GLU A 176 -7.65 15.90 -21.48
N SER A 177 -8.85 15.96 -20.90
CA SER A 177 -9.12 16.73 -19.69
C SER A 177 -10.39 16.28 -18.99
N LEU A 178 -10.51 16.64 -17.71
CA LEU A 178 -11.65 16.36 -16.85
C LEU A 178 -12.15 17.66 -16.23
N ALA A 179 -13.46 17.88 -16.22
CA ALA A 179 -14.06 18.98 -15.50
C ALA A 179 -15.19 18.49 -14.60
N GLN A 180 -15.11 18.80 -13.31
CA GLN A 180 -16.16 18.48 -12.36
C GLN A 180 -17.31 19.49 -12.45
N ARG A 181 -18.53 18.97 -12.41
CA ARG A 181 -19.78 19.75 -12.40
C ARG A 181 -20.24 20.02 -10.97
N ALA A 182 -21.14 21.00 -10.81
CA ALA A 182 -21.65 21.41 -9.50
C ALA A 182 -22.40 20.30 -8.74
N ASP A 183 -23.01 19.35 -9.45
CA ASP A 183 -23.69 18.19 -8.86
C ASP A 183 -22.73 17.07 -8.41
N GLY A 184 -21.45 17.14 -8.82
CA GLY A 184 -20.43 16.14 -8.56
C GLY A 184 -20.17 15.18 -9.73
N SER A 185 -20.94 15.27 -10.81
CA SER A 185 -20.69 14.56 -12.07
C SER A 185 -19.56 15.21 -12.87
N TRP A 186 -19.23 14.64 -14.02
CA TRP A 186 -18.01 14.94 -14.77
C TRP A 186 -18.29 15.16 -16.26
N ASP A 187 -17.61 16.15 -16.82
CA ASP A 187 -17.33 16.23 -18.25
C ASP A 187 -15.97 15.57 -18.51
N VAL A 188 -15.99 14.48 -19.28
CA VAL A 188 -14.80 13.75 -19.73
C VAL A 188 -14.55 14.14 -21.19
N MET A 189 -13.54 14.99 -21.42
CA MET A 189 -13.19 15.46 -22.76
C MET A 189 -12.18 14.51 -23.39
N THR A 190 -12.52 13.96 -24.55
CA THR A 190 -11.66 13.03 -25.29
C THR A 190 -11.44 13.49 -26.73
N GLU A 191 -10.50 12.85 -27.43
CA GLU A 191 -10.22 13.12 -28.85
C GLU A 191 -11.43 12.91 -29.77
N GLN A 192 -12.38 12.05 -29.37
CA GLN A 192 -13.61 11.74 -30.11
C GLN A 192 -14.86 12.48 -29.59
N GLY A 193 -14.70 13.41 -28.65
CA GLY A 193 -15.79 14.24 -28.12
C GLY A 193 -15.90 14.20 -26.60
N THR A 194 -16.87 14.94 -26.07
CA THR A 194 -17.12 15.01 -24.62
C THR A 194 -18.20 14.02 -24.21
N VAL A 195 -17.97 13.35 -23.09
CA VAL A 195 -18.87 12.39 -22.46
C VAL A 195 -19.22 12.86 -21.05
N HIS A 196 -20.48 12.72 -20.65
CA HIS A 196 -20.91 13.04 -19.29
C HIS A 196 -20.88 11.78 -18.42
N ALA A 197 -20.20 11.82 -17.28
CA ALA A 197 -20.05 10.68 -16.38
C ALA A 197 -20.48 11.02 -14.94
N GLU A 198 -21.21 10.15 -14.24
CA GLU A 198 -21.46 10.37 -12.81
C GLU A 198 -20.20 10.11 -11.97
N HIS A 199 -19.41 9.10 -12.34
CA HIS A 199 -18.14 8.72 -11.72
C HIS A 199 -17.02 8.59 -12.74
N VAL A 200 -15.80 8.91 -12.31
CA VAL A 200 -14.57 8.70 -13.10
C VAL A 200 -13.57 7.87 -12.31
N VAL A 201 -13.05 6.80 -12.91
CA VAL A 201 -11.98 5.97 -12.35
C VAL A 201 -10.69 6.20 -13.12
N ASN A 202 -9.64 6.62 -12.43
CA ASN A 202 -8.29 6.65 -12.98
C ASN A 202 -7.61 5.29 -12.80
N ALA A 203 -7.46 4.57 -13.90
CA ALA A 203 -6.68 3.33 -14.02
C ALA A 203 -5.57 3.50 -15.06
N GLY A 204 -5.04 4.71 -15.22
CA GLY A 204 -4.17 5.11 -16.33
C GLY A 204 -2.76 4.53 -16.33
N GLY A 205 -2.42 3.58 -15.45
CA GLY A 205 -1.11 2.93 -15.39
C GLY A 205 0.06 3.93 -15.40
N LEU A 206 0.91 3.85 -16.43
CA LEU A 206 2.05 4.75 -16.67
C LEU A 206 1.66 6.25 -16.79
N TRP A 207 0.40 6.53 -17.15
CA TRP A 207 -0.17 7.87 -17.28
C TRP A 207 -1.03 8.26 -16.08
N ALA A 208 -1.17 7.41 -15.05
CA ALA A 208 -2.06 7.66 -13.92
C ALA A 208 -1.78 9.01 -13.24
N LYS A 209 -0.50 9.40 -13.13
CA LYS A 209 -0.09 10.70 -12.59
C LYS A 209 -0.52 11.87 -13.47
N GLN A 210 -0.38 11.75 -14.79
CA GLN A 210 -0.85 12.78 -15.74
C GLN A 210 -2.38 12.91 -15.73
N VAL A 211 -3.11 11.79 -15.63
CA VAL A 211 -4.57 11.81 -15.46
C VAL A 211 -4.97 12.43 -14.12
N GLY A 212 -4.26 12.15 -13.03
CA GLY A 212 -4.46 12.80 -11.73
C GLY A 212 -4.34 14.33 -11.82
N ARG A 213 -3.36 14.84 -12.58
CA ARG A 213 -3.14 16.28 -12.75
C ARG A 213 -4.30 16.98 -13.47
N MET A 214 -5.11 16.28 -14.25
CA MET A 214 -6.33 16.83 -14.86
C MET A 214 -7.35 17.32 -13.82
N VAL A 215 -7.28 16.80 -12.59
CA VAL A 215 -8.14 17.18 -11.47
C VAL A 215 -7.36 17.81 -10.30
N GLY A 216 -6.15 18.30 -10.56
CA GLY A 216 -5.32 18.98 -9.56
C GLY A 216 -4.59 18.05 -8.58
N LEU A 217 -4.53 16.74 -8.85
CA LEU A 217 -3.85 15.76 -8.00
C LEU A 217 -2.49 15.39 -8.59
N ASP A 218 -1.43 15.46 -7.78
CA ASP A 218 -0.11 14.97 -8.19
C ASP A 218 0.19 13.66 -7.44
N LEU A 219 -0.14 12.54 -8.06
CA LEU A 219 -0.13 11.23 -7.40
C LEU A 219 1.31 10.81 -7.01
N PRO A 220 1.49 10.16 -5.84
CA PRO A 220 2.78 9.62 -5.40
C PRO A 220 3.12 8.34 -6.17
N LEU A 221 3.41 8.50 -7.46
CA LEU A 221 3.71 7.41 -8.38
C LEU A 221 4.94 7.75 -9.21
N SER A 222 5.74 6.74 -9.51
CA SER A 222 6.80 6.80 -10.52
C SER A 222 6.87 5.50 -11.29
N PRO A 223 7.04 5.53 -12.61
CA PRO A 223 7.50 4.37 -13.33
C PRO A 223 8.99 4.08 -13.05
N LEU A 224 9.34 2.80 -13.02
CA LEU A 224 10.71 2.30 -13.00
C LEU A 224 10.87 1.25 -14.10
N GLU A 225 12.10 1.18 -14.64
CA GLU A 225 12.53 0.14 -15.58
C GLU A 225 12.66 -1.22 -14.89
N HIS A 226 12.43 -2.30 -15.64
CA HIS A 226 12.57 -3.66 -15.17
C HIS A 226 12.89 -4.65 -16.29
N HIS A 227 13.89 -5.48 -16.02
CA HIS A 227 14.40 -6.45 -16.97
C HIS A 227 13.87 -7.87 -16.72
N TYR A 228 13.55 -8.55 -17.82
CA TYR A 228 13.63 -9.99 -17.89
C TYR A 228 14.17 -10.43 -19.26
N LEU A 229 14.65 -11.66 -19.31
CA LEU A 229 15.11 -12.31 -20.53
C LEU A 229 14.28 -13.57 -20.80
N LEU A 230 14.20 -13.94 -22.07
CA LEU A 230 13.64 -15.19 -22.57
C LEU A 230 14.74 -15.94 -23.30
N THR A 231 14.91 -17.22 -22.99
CA THR A 231 15.93 -18.05 -23.64
C THR A 231 15.41 -18.70 -24.93
N ASP A 232 16.34 -19.20 -25.74
CA ASP A 232 16.04 -20.26 -26.71
C ASP A 232 15.66 -21.58 -26.00
N THR A 233 15.32 -22.60 -26.78
CA THR A 233 15.05 -23.95 -26.26
C THR A 233 16.22 -24.46 -25.42
N ILE A 234 15.94 -24.89 -24.20
CA ILE A 234 16.88 -25.54 -23.29
C ILE A 234 16.67 -27.06 -23.42
N PRO A 235 17.69 -27.84 -23.85
CA PRO A 235 17.55 -29.28 -24.07
C PRO A 235 17.02 -30.05 -22.85
N GLU A 236 17.43 -29.66 -21.64
CA GLU A 236 16.97 -30.24 -20.38
C GLU A 236 15.47 -30.02 -20.19
N VAL A 237 14.95 -28.84 -20.54
CA VAL A 237 13.52 -28.50 -20.43
C VAL A 237 12.72 -29.21 -21.51
N GLU A 238 13.21 -29.26 -22.75
CA GLU A 238 12.57 -30.00 -23.85
C GLU A 238 12.43 -31.49 -23.55
N ALA A 239 13.39 -32.07 -22.83
CA ALA A 239 13.38 -33.48 -22.46
C ALA A 239 12.42 -33.84 -21.30
N MET A 240 11.84 -32.85 -20.60
CA MET A 240 10.93 -33.08 -19.47
C MET A 240 9.51 -33.42 -19.95
N ASP A 241 8.82 -34.27 -19.18
CA ASP A 241 7.41 -34.63 -19.38
C ASP A 241 6.44 -33.83 -18.51
N PHE A 242 6.96 -32.88 -17.75
CA PHE A 242 6.22 -31.93 -16.93
C PHE A 242 6.71 -30.50 -17.17
N GLU A 243 5.87 -29.54 -16.81
CA GLU A 243 6.20 -28.12 -16.87
C GLU A 243 6.89 -27.68 -15.58
N LEU A 244 8.01 -26.96 -15.70
CA LEU A 244 8.76 -26.46 -14.55
C LEU A 244 7.90 -25.53 -13.68
N PRO A 245 8.02 -25.64 -12.34
CA PRO A 245 7.39 -24.70 -11.45
C PRO A 245 7.97 -23.30 -11.62
N MET A 246 7.21 -22.30 -11.19
CA MET A 246 7.81 -21.00 -10.93
C MET A 246 8.88 -21.11 -9.85
N ALA A 247 9.91 -20.28 -9.94
CA ALA A 247 10.92 -20.19 -8.91
C ALA A 247 11.23 -18.73 -8.57
N VAL A 248 11.44 -18.45 -7.28
CA VAL A 248 11.89 -17.15 -6.79
C VAL A 248 13.14 -17.38 -5.95
N ASP A 249 14.25 -16.80 -6.39
CA ASP A 249 15.51 -16.73 -5.64
C ASP A 249 15.68 -15.32 -5.08
N LEU A 250 15.32 -15.17 -3.80
CA LEU A 250 15.33 -13.88 -3.10
C LEU A 250 16.76 -13.40 -2.83
N GLU A 251 17.72 -14.31 -2.70
CA GLU A 251 19.13 -13.96 -2.53
C GLU A 251 19.81 -13.66 -3.88
N GLY A 252 19.36 -14.31 -4.95
CA GLY A 252 19.81 -14.08 -6.32
C GLY A 252 19.07 -12.96 -7.06
N PHE A 253 18.14 -12.26 -6.41
CA PHE A 253 17.34 -11.17 -7.01
C PHE A 253 16.54 -11.58 -8.26
N THR A 254 16.18 -12.87 -8.40
CA THR A 254 15.57 -13.39 -9.63
C THR A 254 14.26 -14.13 -9.41
N TYR A 255 13.40 -14.11 -10.43
CA TYR A 255 12.27 -15.01 -10.57
C TYR A 255 12.33 -15.70 -11.93
N MET A 256 11.82 -16.93 -12.00
CA MET A 256 11.89 -17.78 -13.18
C MET A 256 10.56 -18.49 -13.41
N ARG A 257 10.20 -18.68 -14.68
CA ARG A 257 9.17 -19.65 -15.10
C ARG A 257 9.57 -20.28 -16.42
N GLN A 258 8.97 -21.41 -16.75
CA GLN A 258 9.08 -21.96 -18.10
C GLN A 258 8.44 -21.01 -19.13
N ASP A 259 9.06 -20.90 -20.30
CA ASP A 259 8.50 -20.23 -21.47
C ASP A 259 8.72 -21.14 -22.69
N GLN A 260 7.66 -21.81 -23.15
CA GLN A 260 7.75 -22.86 -24.16
C GLN A 260 8.73 -23.96 -23.73
N GLN A 261 9.80 -24.19 -24.50
CA GLN A 261 10.87 -25.14 -24.16
C GLN A 261 12.13 -24.42 -23.60
N GLY A 262 12.03 -23.14 -23.29
CA GLY A 262 13.05 -22.36 -22.60
C GLY A 262 12.54 -21.85 -21.26
N ILE A 263 13.17 -20.79 -20.73
CA ILE A 263 12.73 -20.12 -19.52
C ILE A 263 12.68 -18.60 -19.68
N LEU A 264 11.81 -17.98 -18.89
CA LEU A 264 11.84 -16.56 -18.56
C LEU A 264 12.63 -16.39 -17.27
N VAL A 265 13.57 -15.44 -17.23
CA VAL A 265 14.24 -15.03 -15.98
C VAL A 265 14.14 -13.52 -15.82
N GLY A 266 13.45 -13.07 -14.78
CA GLY A 266 13.31 -11.67 -14.43
C GLY A 266 14.16 -11.27 -13.23
N ILE A 267 14.57 -10.00 -13.20
CA ILE A 267 15.61 -9.50 -12.30
C ILE A 267 15.11 -8.26 -11.56
N TYR A 268 15.13 -8.30 -10.23
CA TYR A 268 14.89 -7.12 -9.42
C TYR A 268 16.20 -6.39 -9.14
N GLU A 269 16.39 -5.29 -9.86
CA GLU A 269 17.67 -4.60 -9.91
C GLU A 269 17.94 -3.83 -8.63
N ILE A 270 19.12 -4.03 -8.05
CA ILE A 270 19.59 -3.25 -6.91
C ILE A 270 19.89 -1.82 -7.38
N ASN A 271 20.55 -1.70 -8.53
CA ASN A 271 20.80 -0.42 -9.19
C ASN A 271 19.60 0.00 -10.06
N HIS A 272 18.51 0.41 -9.39
CA HIS A 272 17.25 0.82 -10.02
C HIS A 272 17.38 2.03 -10.96
N GLN A 273 16.45 2.14 -11.91
CA GLN A 273 16.36 3.28 -12.83
C GLN A 273 14.91 3.77 -12.93
N HIS A 274 14.66 5.01 -12.51
CA HIS A 274 13.38 5.66 -12.76
C HIS A 274 13.24 5.97 -14.25
N TRP A 275 12.05 5.71 -14.79
CA TRP A 275 11.71 6.03 -16.17
C TRP A 275 10.55 7.03 -16.17
N ASN A 276 10.74 8.19 -16.82
CA ASN A 276 9.69 9.19 -16.98
C ASN A 276 8.84 9.42 -15.71
N ILE A 277 9.47 9.87 -14.62
CA ILE A 277 8.88 10.03 -13.27
C ILE A 277 7.55 10.82 -13.23
N ASP A 278 7.30 11.66 -14.23
CA ASP A 278 6.10 12.48 -14.35
C ASP A 278 5.00 11.84 -15.21
N GLY A 279 5.22 10.63 -15.71
CA GLY A 279 4.33 9.86 -16.58
C GLY A 279 4.91 9.66 -17.97
N ALA A 280 4.48 8.60 -18.65
CA ALA A 280 4.96 8.25 -19.98
C ALA A 280 4.58 9.31 -21.04
N PRO A 281 5.37 9.44 -22.13
CA PRO A 281 4.93 10.14 -23.33
C PRO A 281 3.58 9.59 -23.82
N TRP A 282 2.71 10.45 -24.36
CA TRP A 282 1.36 10.03 -24.78
C TRP A 282 1.37 9.15 -26.04
N ASP A 283 2.42 9.24 -26.84
CA ASP A 283 2.69 8.47 -28.05
C ASP A 283 3.37 7.12 -27.77
N TYR A 284 3.95 6.91 -26.59
CA TYR A 284 4.46 5.60 -26.15
C TYR A 284 3.36 4.54 -26.12
N GLY A 285 3.65 3.26 -26.38
CA GLY A 285 2.62 2.20 -26.42
C GLY A 285 3.19 0.79 -26.34
N ILE A 286 2.98 -0.02 -27.38
CA ILE A 286 3.56 -1.37 -27.49
C ILE A 286 5.02 -1.22 -27.92
N GLU A 287 5.83 -0.71 -26.99
CA GLU A 287 7.25 -0.42 -27.17
C GLU A 287 8.02 -0.84 -25.92
N LEU A 288 9.27 -1.26 -26.10
CA LEU A 288 10.18 -1.57 -25.00
C LEU A 288 11.30 -0.53 -24.92
N ILE A 289 11.81 -0.36 -23.71
CA ILE A 289 13.00 0.44 -23.47
C ILE A 289 14.20 -0.40 -23.92
N GLN A 290 15.26 0.24 -24.43
CA GLN A 290 16.50 -0.46 -24.74
C GLN A 290 17.04 -1.11 -23.46
N GLU A 291 17.41 -2.39 -23.52
CA GLU A 291 17.99 -3.10 -22.39
C GLU A 291 19.36 -2.54 -22.01
N ASN A 292 19.65 -2.54 -20.71
CA ASN A 292 20.93 -2.12 -20.15
C ASN A 292 21.51 -3.26 -19.31
N THR A 293 22.07 -4.26 -19.97
CA THR A 293 22.60 -5.47 -19.33
C THR A 293 23.76 -5.18 -18.38
N ASP A 294 24.55 -4.13 -18.64
CA ASP A 294 25.66 -3.72 -17.78
C ASP A 294 25.17 -3.26 -16.40
N ARG A 295 24.00 -2.61 -16.34
CA ARG A 295 23.37 -2.15 -15.09
C ARG A 295 23.00 -3.30 -14.16
N ILE A 296 22.74 -4.47 -14.74
CA ILE A 296 22.17 -5.65 -14.07
C ILE A 296 23.13 -6.86 -14.08
N ALA A 297 24.39 -6.63 -14.43
CA ALA A 297 25.36 -7.69 -14.66
C ALA A 297 25.63 -8.54 -13.41
N GLY A 298 25.58 -7.93 -12.21
CA GLY A 298 25.78 -8.66 -10.95
C GLY A 298 24.64 -9.64 -10.66
N GLU A 299 23.39 -9.20 -10.84
CA GLU A 299 22.22 -10.04 -10.68
C GLU A 299 22.12 -11.10 -11.79
N LEU A 300 22.58 -10.79 -13.01
CA LEU A 300 22.71 -11.77 -14.09
C LEU A 300 23.72 -12.86 -13.74
N GLU A 301 24.87 -12.52 -13.17
CA GLU A 301 25.85 -13.51 -12.72
C GLU A 301 25.24 -14.44 -11.66
N MET A 302 24.47 -13.89 -10.71
CA MET A 302 23.72 -14.69 -9.73
C MET A 302 22.71 -15.62 -10.41
N ALA A 303 21.96 -15.12 -11.39
CA ALA A 303 20.99 -15.91 -12.15
C ALA A 303 21.65 -17.09 -12.91
N PHE A 304 22.79 -16.85 -13.57
CA PHE A 304 23.52 -17.86 -14.33
C PHE A 304 24.21 -18.90 -13.43
N ASN A 305 24.56 -18.52 -12.20
CA ASN A 305 25.00 -19.47 -11.18
C ASN A 305 23.83 -20.31 -10.66
N ARG A 306 22.66 -19.68 -10.44
CA ARG A 306 21.45 -20.37 -9.98
C ARG A 306 20.87 -21.32 -11.02
N TYR A 307 20.96 -20.97 -12.31
CA TYR A 307 20.45 -21.77 -13.43
C TYR A 307 21.58 -22.03 -14.43
N PRO A 308 22.45 -23.03 -14.19
CA PRO A 308 23.63 -23.26 -15.03
C PRO A 308 23.33 -23.49 -16.51
N VAL A 309 22.14 -23.99 -16.84
CA VAL A 309 21.66 -24.17 -18.23
C VAL A 309 21.68 -22.87 -19.05
N LEU A 310 21.64 -21.70 -18.41
CA LEU A 310 21.75 -20.41 -19.07
C LEU A 310 23.13 -20.15 -19.70
N GLN A 311 24.17 -20.86 -19.28
CA GLN A 311 25.54 -20.68 -19.78
C GLN A 311 25.72 -21.22 -21.20
N ASP A 312 24.88 -22.17 -21.60
CA ASP A 312 24.98 -22.91 -22.86
C ASP A 312 23.87 -22.57 -23.87
N VAL A 313 22.96 -21.65 -23.53
CA VAL A 313 21.75 -21.32 -24.31
C VAL A 313 21.71 -19.84 -24.67
N GLY A 314 21.22 -19.54 -25.89
CA GLY A 314 21.04 -18.18 -26.37
C GLY A 314 19.91 -17.43 -25.66
N ILE A 315 20.02 -16.10 -25.60
CA ILE A 315 18.91 -15.23 -25.20
C ILE A 315 18.12 -14.89 -26.46
N LYS A 316 16.87 -15.36 -26.50
CA LYS A 316 15.95 -15.14 -27.60
C LYS A 316 15.43 -13.71 -27.65
N ASN A 317 15.04 -13.17 -26.49
CA ASN A 317 14.52 -11.81 -26.36
C ASN A 317 14.90 -11.20 -25.02
N TRP A 318 15.14 -9.89 -25.04
CA TRP A 318 15.19 -9.05 -23.86
C TRP A 318 13.91 -8.25 -23.74
N VAL A 319 13.47 -8.06 -22.49
CA VAL A 319 12.38 -7.14 -22.17
C VAL A 319 12.86 -6.20 -21.08
N ASN A 320 13.05 -4.93 -21.44
CA ASN A 320 13.13 -3.83 -20.49
C ASN A 320 11.85 -3.00 -20.61
N GLY A 321 10.95 -3.17 -19.66
CA GLY A 321 9.67 -2.49 -19.62
C GLY A 321 9.57 -1.54 -18.43
N ALA A 322 8.63 -0.60 -18.48
CA ALA A 322 8.34 0.25 -17.34
C ALA A 322 7.01 -0.12 -16.69
N PHE A 323 6.95 -0.04 -15.36
CA PHE A 323 5.70 -0.12 -14.61
C PHE A 323 5.77 0.73 -13.35
N THR A 324 4.61 0.98 -12.76
CA THR A 324 4.41 2.08 -11.81
C THR A 324 4.48 1.63 -10.36
N PHE A 325 5.26 2.35 -9.55
CA PHE A 325 5.43 2.14 -8.13
C PHE A 325 4.93 3.33 -7.31
N SER A 326 4.30 3.03 -6.19
CA SER A 326 4.08 3.97 -5.09
C SER A 326 5.25 3.91 -4.08
N PRO A 327 5.40 4.89 -3.18
CA PRO A 327 6.45 4.92 -2.15
C PRO A 327 6.61 3.63 -1.33
N ASP A 328 5.51 2.92 -1.04
CA ASP A 328 5.51 1.65 -0.30
C ASP A 328 5.27 0.42 -1.18
N GLY A 329 5.14 0.61 -2.50
CA GLY A 329 4.89 -0.44 -3.48
C GLY A 329 3.46 -0.99 -3.52
N ASN A 330 2.57 -0.58 -2.61
CA ASN A 330 1.18 -1.00 -2.63
C ASN A 330 0.34 -0.14 -3.60
N PRO A 331 -0.75 -0.69 -4.17
CA PRO A 331 -1.69 0.06 -5.00
C PRO A 331 -2.20 1.37 -4.37
N LEU A 332 -2.68 2.29 -5.22
CA LEU A 332 -3.48 3.46 -4.84
C LEU A 332 -4.92 3.23 -5.27
N VAL A 333 -5.79 2.93 -4.32
CA VAL A 333 -7.18 2.50 -4.55
C VAL A 333 -8.13 3.33 -3.70
N GLY A 334 -9.28 3.70 -4.26
CA GLY A 334 -10.38 4.30 -3.50
C GLY A 334 -10.65 5.78 -3.79
N PRO A 335 -11.51 6.43 -2.98
CA PRO A 335 -12.02 7.77 -3.23
C PRO A 335 -10.98 8.86 -2.90
N VAL A 336 -10.95 9.91 -3.70
CA VAL A 336 -10.08 11.06 -3.46
C VAL A 336 -10.77 12.13 -2.60
N SER A 337 -10.10 12.57 -1.54
CA SER A 337 -10.58 13.66 -0.69
C SER A 337 -10.71 14.96 -1.47
N GLY A 338 -11.84 15.66 -1.31
CA GLY A 338 -12.10 16.95 -1.96
C GLY A 338 -12.47 16.87 -3.44
N VAL A 339 -12.50 15.69 -4.06
CA VAL A 339 -12.83 15.49 -5.48
C VAL A 339 -13.94 14.45 -5.62
N ARG A 340 -15.20 14.91 -5.56
CA ARG A 340 -16.38 14.01 -5.54
C ARG A 340 -16.44 13.06 -6.74
N ASN A 341 -16.79 11.80 -6.49
CA ASN A 341 -16.95 10.76 -7.51
C ASN A 341 -15.71 10.52 -8.42
N TYR A 342 -14.52 10.89 -7.98
CA TYR A 342 -13.26 10.55 -8.63
C TYR A 342 -12.50 9.50 -7.82
N TRP A 343 -12.12 8.43 -8.51
CA TRP A 343 -11.64 7.20 -7.88
C TRP A 343 -10.30 6.79 -8.48
N LEU A 344 -9.45 6.15 -7.66
CA LEU A 344 -8.16 5.63 -8.10
C LEU A 344 -8.17 4.10 -8.13
N ALA A 345 -7.50 3.55 -9.14
CA ALA A 345 -7.01 2.17 -9.20
C ALA A 345 -5.64 2.18 -9.90
N CYS A 346 -4.64 2.73 -9.24
CA CYS A 346 -3.32 3.03 -9.82
C CYS A 346 -2.19 2.29 -9.10
N GLY A 347 -0.99 2.26 -9.70
CA GLY A 347 0.22 1.75 -9.04
C GLY A 347 0.16 0.27 -8.65
N VAL A 348 -0.59 -0.55 -9.39
CA VAL A 348 -0.71 -1.99 -9.12
C VAL A 348 0.49 -2.71 -9.72
N MET A 349 1.52 -2.89 -8.88
CA MET A 349 2.79 -3.52 -9.24
C MET A 349 2.60 -4.93 -9.85
N ALA A 350 1.89 -5.81 -9.13
CA ALA A 350 1.61 -7.18 -9.58
C ALA A 350 0.23 -7.26 -10.24
N GLY A 351 0.04 -6.52 -11.34
CA GLY A 351 -1.27 -6.27 -11.97
C GLY A 351 -2.12 -7.52 -12.25
N PHE A 352 -1.54 -8.62 -12.76
CA PHE A 352 -2.28 -9.85 -13.06
C PHE A 352 -2.66 -10.66 -11.82
N LEU A 353 -1.94 -10.45 -10.73
CA LEU A 353 -2.12 -11.14 -9.48
C LEU A 353 -3.01 -10.37 -8.48
N GLN A 354 -2.92 -9.04 -8.49
CA GLN A 354 -3.69 -8.18 -7.59
C GLN A 354 -4.88 -7.51 -8.29
N GLY A 355 -4.86 -7.40 -9.62
CA GLY A 355 -5.82 -6.61 -10.40
C GLY A 355 -7.26 -7.07 -10.25
N GLY A 356 -7.51 -8.39 -10.15
CA GLY A 356 -8.83 -8.94 -9.88
C GLY A 356 -9.40 -8.42 -8.56
N GLY A 357 -8.65 -8.61 -7.48
CA GLY A 357 -9.04 -8.15 -6.16
C GLY A 357 -9.09 -6.62 -6.02
N VAL A 358 -8.20 -5.87 -6.67
CA VAL A 358 -8.27 -4.40 -6.73
C VAL A 358 -9.57 -3.95 -7.43
N GLY A 359 -9.92 -4.59 -8.54
CA GLY A 359 -11.17 -4.31 -9.26
C GLY A 359 -12.41 -4.59 -8.42
N LYS A 360 -12.45 -5.74 -7.74
CA LYS A 360 -13.51 -6.07 -6.75
C LYS A 360 -13.60 -5.02 -5.65
N THR A 361 -12.48 -4.73 -4.98
CA THR A 361 -12.40 -3.81 -3.84
C THR A 361 -12.94 -2.43 -4.23
N LEU A 362 -12.51 -1.91 -5.38
CA LEU A 362 -12.97 -0.59 -5.82
C LEU A 362 -14.46 -0.61 -6.21
N ALA A 363 -14.92 -1.63 -6.93
CA ALA A 363 -16.32 -1.74 -7.31
C ALA A 363 -17.23 -1.81 -6.07
N GLU A 364 -16.89 -2.63 -5.07
CA GLU A 364 -17.64 -2.68 -3.80
C GLU A 364 -17.69 -1.32 -3.12
N TRP A 365 -16.57 -0.61 -3.06
CA TRP A 365 -16.51 0.70 -2.44
C TRP A 365 -17.40 1.72 -3.17
N MET A 366 -17.37 1.72 -4.51
CA MET A 366 -18.20 2.61 -5.33
C MET A 366 -19.70 2.31 -5.16
N ILE A 367 -20.07 1.03 -5.05
CA ILE A 367 -21.46 0.58 -5.02
C ILE A 367 -22.07 0.68 -3.62
N HIS A 368 -21.31 0.27 -2.60
CA HIS A 368 -21.80 0.09 -1.23
C HIS A 368 -21.32 1.18 -0.26
N GLY A 369 -20.39 2.04 -0.69
CA GLY A 369 -19.74 3.03 0.18
C GLY A 369 -18.62 2.47 1.04
N GLU A 370 -18.37 1.17 1.01
CA GLU A 370 -17.22 0.51 1.64
C GLU A 370 -16.89 -0.84 0.96
N ALA A 371 -15.63 -1.26 1.07
CA ALA A 371 -15.18 -2.57 0.59
C ALA A 371 -15.47 -3.69 1.61
N GLU A 372 -15.58 -4.94 1.13
CA GLU A 372 -15.78 -6.09 2.02
C GLU A 372 -14.59 -6.30 2.97
N ALA A 373 -13.36 -6.23 2.45
CA ALA A 373 -12.12 -6.36 3.20
C ALA A 373 -11.55 -4.98 3.58
N ASP A 374 -10.64 -4.95 4.56
CA ASP A 374 -9.92 -3.72 4.92
C ASP A 374 -8.98 -3.30 3.78
N SER A 375 -9.30 -2.17 3.15
CA SER A 375 -8.56 -1.60 2.03
C SER A 375 -7.48 -0.60 2.45
N TRP A 376 -7.25 -0.38 3.75
CA TRP A 376 -6.26 0.57 4.26
C TRP A 376 -4.87 0.47 3.59
N PRO A 377 -4.28 -0.73 3.39
CA PRO A 377 -2.96 -0.84 2.74
C PRO A 377 -2.90 -0.28 1.32
N MET A 378 -4.05 -0.18 0.64
CA MET A 378 -4.17 0.32 -0.73
C MET A 378 -4.79 1.73 -0.80
N ASP A 379 -5.38 2.23 0.28
CA ASP A 379 -6.10 3.50 0.29
C ASP A 379 -5.18 4.68 -0.02
N ILE A 380 -5.59 5.58 -0.91
CA ILE A 380 -4.85 6.83 -1.18
C ILE A 380 -4.73 7.72 0.05
N ALA A 381 -5.68 7.65 0.98
CA ALA A 381 -5.68 8.44 2.21
C ALA A 381 -4.61 7.99 3.24
N ARG A 382 -3.83 6.94 2.94
CA ARG A 382 -2.62 6.62 3.70
C ARG A 382 -1.49 7.60 3.45
N TYR A 383 -1.55 8.34 2.35
CA TYR A 383 -0.59 9.37 2.01
C TYR A 383 -1.09 10.77 2.33
N GLY A 384 -0.18 11.73 2.38
CA GLY A 384 -0.49 13.15 2.49
C GLY A 384 0.19 13.95 1.41
N ASP A 385 -0.18 15.21 1.27
CA ASP A 385 0.25 16.09 0.16
C ASP A 385 1.77 16.10 -0.07
N PHE A 386 2.55 15.94 1.00
CA PHE A 386 4.01 15.87 0.95
C PHE A 386 4.55 14.74 0.05
N THR A 387 3.80 13.64 -0.11
CA THR A 387 4.22 12.51 -0.95
C THR A 387 4.11 12.80 -2.44
N SER A 388 3.46 13.90 -2.80
CA SER A 388 3.43 14.40 -4.18
C SER A 388 4.78 15.01 -4.59
N ASN A 389 5.66 15.30 -3.63
CA ASN A 389 6.97 15.86 -3.91
C ASN A 389 7.82 14.90 -4.76
N ARG A 390 8.29 15.38 -5.91
CA ARG A 390 9.07 14.57 -6.87
C ARG A 390 10.30 13.91 -6.26
N GLU A 391 11.02 14.58 -5.36
CA GLU A 391 12.22 14.02 -4.74
C GLU A 391 11.86 12.96 -3.69
N TYR A 392 10.80 13.18 -2.92
CA TYR A 392 10.26 12.17 -2.01
C TYR A 392 9.88 10.89 -2.78
N ILE A 393 9.14 11.03 -3.88
CA ILE A 393 8.77 9.91 -4.76
C ILE A 393 10.01 9.20 -5.26
N ARG A 394 10.99 9.94 -5.80
CA ARG A 394 12.24 9.37 -6.34
C ARG A 394 12.98 8.54 -5.30
N GLN A 395 13.20 9.08 -4.10
CA GLN A 395 13.92 8.37 -3.04
C GLN A 395 13.16 7.13 -2.55
N THR A 396 11.87 7.26 -2.28
CA THR A 396 11.07 6.18 -1.67
C THR A 396 10.76 5.06 -2.64
N THR A 397 10.31 5.36 -3.85
CA THR A 397 10.08 4.33 -4.89
C THR A 397 11.38 3.64 -5.30
N GLY A 398 12.49 4.38 -5.37
CA GLY A 398 13.81 3.81 -5.66
C GLY A 398 14.30 2.87 -4.56
N GLN A 399 14.12 3.25 -3.30
CA GLN A 399 14.42 2.37 -2.16
C GLN A 399 13.51 1.14 -2.12
N PHE A 400 12.21 1.29 -2.40
CA PHE A 400 11.29 0.16 -2.44
C PHE A 400 11.72 -0.85 -3.52
N TYR A 401 11.96 -0.37 -4.74
CA TYR A 401 12.34 -1.21 -5.87
C TYR A 401 13.64 -1.98 -5.60
N SER A 402 14.70 -1.30 -5.19
CA SER A 402 16.00 -1.93 -4.92
C SER A 402 15.97 -2.91 -3.76
N ARG A 403 14.98 -2.79 -2.88
CA ARG A 403 14.77 -3.68 -1.74
C ARG A 403 13.71 -4.74 -1.98
N ARG A 404 13.18 -4.88 -3.20
CA ARG A 404 12.02 -5.75 -3.47
C ARG A 404 12.20 -7.18 -2.97
N PHE A 405 13.41 -7.74 -3.08
CA PHE A 405 13.76 -9.08 -2.59
C PHE A 405 14.63 -9.07 -1.33
N VAL A 406 15.00 -7.89 -0.82
CA VAL A 406 15.71 -7.76 0.45
C VAL A 406 14.76 -8.09 1.59
N MET A 407 15.21 -8.95 2.50
CA MET A 407 14.48 -9.25 3.72
C MET A 407 14.33 -7.99 4.57
N THR A 408 13.09 -7.64 4.93
CA THR A 408 12.81 -6.55 5.87
C THR A 408 12.63 -7.14 7.26
N TYR A 409 13.34 -6.58 8.24
CA TYR A 409 13.24 -7.04 9.62
C TYR A 409 12.23 -6.22 10.43
N PRO A 410 11.64 -6.81 11.48
CA PRO A 410 10.95 -6.03 12.50
C PRO A 410 11.81 -4.86 12.99
N ASN A 411 11.19 -3.72 13.28
CA ASN A 411 11.81 -2.47 13.74
C ASN A 411 12.76 -1.78 12.76
N GLU A 412 13.10 -2.37 11.60
CA GLU A 412 13.99 -1.74 10.62
C GLU A 412 13.44 -0.38 10.17
N GLN A 413 14.29 0.65 10.23
CA GLN A 413 13.95 2.00 9.82
C GLN A 413 14.62 2.34 8.50
N LEU A 414 13.81 2.62 7.49
CA LEU A 414 14.30 2.95 6.16
C LEU A 414 14.58 4.46 6.03
N PRO A 415 15.73 4.87 5.47
CA PRO A 415 16.13 6.29 5.43
C PRO A 415 15.53 7.13 4.30
N ALA A 416 14.92 6.56 3.26
CA ALA A 416 14.47 7.36 2.12
C ALA A 416 13.36 8.34 2.51
N GLY A 417 13.44 9.56 2.00
CA GLY A 417 12.47 10.62 2.28
C GLY A 417 12.54 11.17 3.71
N ARG A 418 13.61 10.88 4.47
CA ARG A 418 13.78 11.30 5.87
C ARG A 418 15.06 12.10 6.13
N PRO A 419 15.05 12.98 7.15
CA PRO A 419 13.88 13.40 7.94
C PRO A 419 13.01 14.41 7.16
N LEU A 420 11.69 14.30 7.29
CA LEU A 420 10.74 15.21 6.63
C LEU A 420 10.12 16.22 7.59
N ARG A 421 9.53 15.76 8.70
CA ARG A 421 8.92 16.60 9.73
C ARG A 421 9.49 16.25 11.09
N LYS A 422 9.72 17.28 11.92
CA LYS A 422 10.30 17.15 13.25
C LYS A 422 9.44 17.91 14.26
N ALA A 423 9.17 17.30 15.40
CA ALA A 423 8.57 18.01 16.52
C ALA A 423 9.57 19.04 17.11
N PRO A 424 9.11 20.11 17.77
CA PRO A 424 9.99 21.14 18.34
C PRO A 424 11.07 20.62 19.30
N ALA A 425 10.84 19.49 19.96
CA ALA A 425 11.78 18.88 20.90
C ALA A 425 12.77 17.89 20.24
N TYR A 426 12.78 17.77 18.91
CA TYR A 426 13.61 16.81 18.18
C TYR A 426 15.11 16.90 18.55
N ASP A 427 15.68 18.11 18.57
CA ASP A 427 17.11 18.28 18.87
C ASP A 427 17.44 17.91 20.33
N ALA A 428 16.56 18.28 21.27
CA ALA A 428 16.72 17.92 22.68
C ALA A 428 16.59 16.41 22.91
N MET A 429 15.63 15.75 22.25
CA MET A 429 15.47 14.30 22.33
C MET A 429 16.63 13.57 21.65
N THR A 430 17.14 14.08 20.54
CA THR A 430 18.35 13.54 19.88
C THR A 430 19.55 13.62 20.82
N ALA A 431 19.75 14.76 21.49
CA ALA A 431 20.81 14.91 22.49
C ALA A 431 20.63 13.97 23.70
N ALA A 432 19.39 13.59 24.01
CA ALA A 432 19.05 12.62 25.05
C ALA A 432 19.16 11.14 24.58
N GLY A 433 19.53 10.88 23.32
CA GLY A 433 19.74 9.53 22.80
C GLY A 433 18.56 8.94 22.01
N ALA A 434 17.60 9.76 21.57
CA ALA A 434 16.47 9.27 20.77
C ALA A 434 16.93 8.58 19.48
N ASN A 435 16.47 7.34 19.30
CA ASN A 435 16.53 6.60 18.05
C ASN A 435 15.21 6.82 17.31
N TRP A 436 15.31 7.28 16.06
CA TRP A 436 14.18 7.85 15.34
C TRP A 436 13.52 6.85 14.39
N GLY A 437 12.21 6.69 14.54
CA GLY A 437 11.32 6.10 13.55
C GLY A 437 10.56 7.18 12.79
N CYS A 438 9.68 6.75 11.88
CA CYS A 438 8.82 7.65 11.12
C CYS A 438 7.37 7.19 11.16
N SER A 439 6.46 8.13 11.44
CA SER A 439 5.02 7.94 11.25
C SER A 439 4.51 9.03 10.33
N TRP A 440 4.15 8.67 9.09
CA TRP A 440 3.54 9.59 8.13
C TRP A 440 4.35 10.89 7.92
N GLY A 441 5.67 10.74 7.76
CA GLY A 441 6.62 11.83 7.57
C GLY A 441 7.10 12.52 8.85
N LEU A 442 6.48 12.26 10.01
CA LEU A 442 6.93 12.76 11.30
C LEU A 442 7.95 11.83 11.93
N GLU A 443 9.10 12.38 12.30
CA GLU A 443 10.11 11.70 13.10
C GLU A 443 9.55 11.48 14.53
N VAL A 444 9.49 10.22 14.96
CA VAL A 444 8.99 9.81 16.28
C VAL A 444 10.06 9.02 17.04
N PRO A 445 10.31 9.30 18.32
CA PRO A 445 11.28 8.53 19.10
C PRO A 445 10.76 7.11 19.33
N LEU A 446 11.56 6.10 18.99
CA LEU A 446 11.24 4.68 19.23
C LEU A 446 11.75 4.22 20.59
N LEU A 447 12.94 4.68 20.95
CA LEU A 447 13.63 4.44 22.23
C LEU A 447 14.75 5.48 22.42
N PHE A 448 15.28 5.58 23.62
CA PHE A 448 16.41 6.42 24.01
C PHE A 448 17.58 5.52 24.42
N ALA A 449 18.64 5.54 23.63
CA ALA A 449 19.81 4.69 23.83
C ALA A 449 21.11 5.49 23.99
N PRO A 450 22.17 4.85 24.54
CA PRO A 450 23.49 5.45 24.59
C PRO A 450 24.02 5.88 23.21
N PRO A 451 24.91 6.88 23.15
CA PRO A 451 25.52 7.32 21.89
C PRO A 451 26.18 6.16 21.11
N GLY A 452 25.92 6.10 19.81
CA GLY A 452 26.45 5.05 18.92
C GLY A 452 25.67 3.74 18.94
N PHE A 453 24.56 3.66 19.67
CA PHE A 453 23.65 2.51 19.57
C PHE A 453 23.06 2.39 18.17
N SER A 454 23.03 1.17 17.65
CA SER A 454 22.26 0.78 16.48
C SER A 454 21.57 -0.54 16.82
N GLU A 455 20.26 -0.61 16.58
CA GLU A 455 19.54 -1.87 16.72
C GLU A 455 20.06 -2.87 15.68
N THR A 456 20.37 -4.09 16.12
CA THR A 456 20.74 -5.18 15.22
C THR A 456 19.46 -5.85 14.71
N PRO A 457 19.18 -5.82 13.40
CA PRO A 457 17.98 -6.45 12.84
C PRO A 457 17.92 -7.94 13.16
N THR A 458 16.75 -8.41 13.59
CA THR A 458 16.52 -9.83 13.89
C THR A 458 15.02 -10.14 13.90
N LEU A 459 14.67 -11.40 13.66
CA LEU A 459 13.31 -11.91 13.86
C LEU A 459 12.98 -12.19 15.34
N LYS A 460 13.95 -11.99 16.25
CA LYS A 460 13.86 -12.30 17.68
C LYS A 460 13.92 -11.01 18.50
N ARG A 461 14.17 -11.14 19.80
CA ARG A 461 14.48 -9.98 20.65
C ARG A 461 15.83 -9.41 20.21
N SER A 462 15.83 -8.15 19.83
CA SER A 462 17.04 -7.42 19.45
C SER A 462 17.85 -6.95 20.66
N ASN A 463 19.01 -6.36 20.40
CA ASN A 463 19.83 -5.66 21.39
C ASN A 463 19.14 -4.42 22.01
N ALA A 464 17.99 -3.98 21.48
CA ALA A 464 17.17 -2.92 22.08
C ALA A 464 16.31 -3.39 23.26
N PHE A 465 16.05 -4.71 23.38
CA PHE A 465 15.15 -5.26 24.39
C PHE A 465 15.46 -4.83 25.84
N PRO A 466 16.71 -4.90 26.35
CA PRO A 466 17.01 -4.44 27.70
C PRO A 466 16.82 -2.93 27.88
N ILE A 467 17.10 -2.12 26.84
CA ILE A 467 16.95 -0.65 26.88
C ILE A 467 15.46 -0.30 27.03
N VAL A 468 14.60 -0.92 26.22
CA VAL A 468 13.15 -0.73 26.30
C VAL A 468 12.61 -1.22 27.65
N ALA A 469 13.17 -2.29 28.22
CA ALA A 469 12.79 -2.77 29.55
C ALA A 469 13.13 -1.75 30.65
N GLU A 470 14.27 -1.07 30.55
CA GLU A 470 14.66 0.01 31.46
C GLU A 470 13.72 1.22 31.35
N GLU A 471 13.33 1.63 30.13
CA GLU A 471 12.33 2.69 29.94
C GLU A 471 10.97 2.32 30.56
N CYS A 472 10.52 1.08 30.33
CA CYS A 472 9.30 0.57 30.94
C CYS A 472 9.36 0.63 32.47
N ALA A 473 10.48 0.19 33.07
CA ALA A 473 10.69 0.25 34.51
C ALA A 473 10.71 1.70 35.02
N ALA A 474 11.39 2.61 34.33
CA ALA A 474 11.48 4.03 34.70
C ALA A 474 10.09 4.70 34.74
N VAL A 475 9.21 4.38 33.78
CA VAL A 475 7.81 4.85 33.79
C VAL A 475 7.02 4.22 34.94
N ARG A 476 7.13 2.91 35.14
CA ARG A 476 6.34 2.16 36.14
C ARG A 476 6.72 2.52 37.58
N GLU A 477 8.00 2.74 37.84
CA GLU A 477 8.54 2.98 39.19
C GLU A 477 8.75 4.47 39.49
N GLY A 478 8.81 5.31 38.45
CA GLY A 478 9.10 6.74 38.56
C GLY A 478 8.14 7.61 37.76
N VAL A 479 8.67 8.21 36.70
CA VAL A 479 7.94 9.06 35.78
C VAL A 479 8.69 9.09 34.45
N GLY A 480 7.96 8.94 33.35
CA GLY A 480 8.49 9.09 32.00
C GLY A 480 7.73 10.15 31.21
N LEU A 481 8.44 10.73 30.24
CA LEU A 481 7.93 11.74 29.33
C LEU A 481 7.90 11.15 27.92
N LEU A 482 6.72 11.09 27.31
CA LEU A 482 6.51 10.59 25.96
C LEU A 482 6.15 11.75 25.03
N ASP A 483 6.80 11.86 23.88
CA ASP A 483 6.37 12.79 22.84
C ASP A 483 5.05 12.31 22.22
N ILE A 484 3.98 13.08 22.41
CA ILE A 484 2.64 12.78 21.88
C ILE A 484 2.37 13.57 20.60
N SER A 485 3.41 14.09 19.94
CA SER A 485 3.30 14.71 18.62
C SER A 485 2.81 13.70 17.57
N GLY A 486 3.08 12.41 17.77
CA GLY A 486 2.61 11.29 16.94
C GLY A 486 1.12 10.93 17.06
N PHE A 487 0.29 11.77 17.68
CA PHE A 487 -1.17 11.66 17.64
C PHE A 487 -1.78 12.73 16.75
N SER A 488 -2.80 12.36 15.98
CA SER A 488 -3.64 13.34 15.30
C SER A 488 -4.55 14.05 16.30
N ARG A 489 -4.85 15.31 16.00
CA ARG A 489 -5.70 16.20 16.80
C ARG A 489 -6.56 17.02 15.85
N TYR A 490 -7.88 16.92 16.02
CA TYR A 490 -8.85 17.68 15.25
C TYR A 490 -9.68 18.54 16.20
N GLN A 491 -9.75 19.84 15.94
CA GLN A 491 -10.63 20.75 16.65
C GLN A 491 -11.99 20.81 15.95
N VAL A 492 -13.07 20.60 16.70
CA VAL A 492 -14.44 20.68 16.23
C VAL A 492 -15.14 21.84 16.95
N THR A 493 -15.73 22.74 16.17
CA THR A 493 -16.45 23.93 16.68
C THR A 493 -17.72 24.19 15.85
N GLY A 494 -18.52 25.16 16.29
CA GLY A 494 -19.74 25.58 15.62
C GLY A 494 -21.02 25.22 16.38
N PRO A 495 -22.15 25.87 16.07
CA PRO A 495 -23.42 25.70 16.78
C PRO A 495 -23.93 24.25 16.77
N ASN A 496 -23.63 23.48 15.72
CA ASN A 496 -24.10 22.11 15.56
C ASN A 496 -23.07 21.03 15.92
N ALA A 497 -21.87 21.42 16.39
CA ALA A 497 -20.77 20.49 16.69
C ALA A 497 -21.17 19.35 17.64
N ARG A 498 -21.95 19.68 18.68
CA ARG A 498 -22.41 18.67 19.65
C ARG A 498 -23.33 17.63 18.99
N ALA A 499 -24.30 18.08 18.19
CA ALA A 499 -25.26 17.18 17.54
C ALA A 499 -24.56 16.27 16.52
N TRP A 500 -23.63 16.85 15.76
CA TRP A 500 -22.81 16.12 14.81
C TRP A 500 -21.93 15.05 15.48
N LEU A 501 -21.22 15.40 16.56
CA LEU A 501 -20.42 14.45 17.33
C LEU A 501 -21.26 13.31 17.92
N ASP A 502 -22.48 13.60 18.39
CA ASP A 502 -23.39 12.60 18.95
C ASP A 502 -23.87 11.59 17.89
N ARG A 503 -23.96 12.02 16.63
CA ARG A 503 -24.25 11.14 15.49
C ARG A 503 -23.01 10.34 15.04
N LEU A 504 -21.85 11.00 14.99
CA LEU A 504 -20.62 10.43 14.46
C LEU A 504 -20.00 9.37 15.39
N MET A 505 -20.10 9.58 16.70
CA MET A 505 -19.45 8.73 17.71
C MET A 505 -20.41 7.67 18.25
N ALA A 506 -19.93 6.43 18.39
CA ALA A 506 -20.68 5.31 18.98
C ALA A 506 -20.68 5.31 20.51
N SER A 507 -20.48 6.48 21.13
CA SER A 507 -20.40 6.64 22.58
C SER A 507 -21.17 7.87 23.04
N ARG A 508 -21.64 7.89 24.29
CA ARG A 508 -22.20 9.12 24.88
C ARG A 508 -21.13 10.20 24.93
N LEU A 509 -21.46 11.43 24.54
CA LEU A 509 -20.52 12.53 24.61
C LEU A 509 -20.07 12.85 26.06
N PRO A 510 -18.79 13.19 26.28
CA PRO A 510 -18.33 13.67 27.58
C PRO A 510 -18.99 15.02 27.94
N SER A 511 -19.24 15.21 29.23
CA SER A 511 -19.66 16.51 29.78
C SER A 511 -18.53 17.55 29.66
N PRO A 512 -18.81 18.85 29.80
CA PRO A 512 -17.77 19.88 29.84
C PRO A 512 -16.62 19.55 30.82
N GLY A 513 -15.38 19.78 30.40
CA GLY A 513 -14.16 19.49 31.17
C GLY A 513 -13.80 18.00 31.28
N ARG A 514 -14.34 17.16 30.38
CA ARG A 514 -14.13 15.70 30.39
C ARG A 514 -13.72 15.17 29.03
N ALA A 515 -13.01 14.06 29.06
CA ALA A 515 -12.65 13.25 27.90
C ALA A 515 -13.33 11.88 27.95
N ARG A 516 -13.36 11.19 26.81
CA ARG A 516 -13.87 9.82 26.69
C ARG A 516 -13.24 9.11 25.48
N LEU A 517 -13.02 7.80 25.59
CA LEU A 517 -12.83 6.94 24.43
C LEU A 517 -14.14 6.86 23.62
N ALA A 518 -14.08 7.23 22.36
CA ALA A 518 -15.21 7.43 21.47
C ALA A 518 -14.95 6.71 20.15
N PRO A 519 -15.36 5.43 20.02
CA PRO A 519 -15.27 4.72 18.76
C PRO A 519 -16.15 5.38 17.70
N MET A 520 -15.71 5.33 16.46
CA MET A 520 -16.46 5.77 15.27
C MET A 520 -16.80 4.53 14.45
N LEU A 521 -18.04 4.44 13.96
CA LEU A 521 -18.52 3.28 13.19
C LEU A 521 -19.05 3.70 11.82
N ALA A 522 -18.95 2.80 10.85
CA ALA A 522 -19.71 2.88 9.62
C ALA A 522 -21.20 2.53 9.87
N PRO A 523 -22.10 2.87 8.91
CA PRO A 523 -23.48 2.38 8.92
C PRO A 523 -23.61 0.85 9.05
N SER A 524 -22.63 0.09 8.56
CA SER A 524 -22.55 -1.38 8.71
C SER A 524 -22.15 -1.86 10.10
N GLY A 525 -21.79 -0.96 11.02
CA GLY A 525 -21.29 -1.28 12.35
C GLY A 525 -19.79 -1.59 12.41
N ARG A 526 -19.06 -1.48 11.30
CA ARG A 526 -17.61 -1.68 11.24
C ARG A 526 -16.86 -0.52 11.90
N LEU A 527 -15.75 -0.81 12.58
CA LEU A 527 -14.91 0.20 13.23
C LEU A 527 -14.22 1.09 12.19
N LYS A 528 -14.36 2.39 12.38
CA LYS A 528 -13.79 3.47 11.55
C LYS A 528 -12.79 4.32 12.34
N GLY A 529 -12.66 4.08 13.63
CA GLY A 529 -11.61 4.68 14.46
C GLY A 529 -11.87 4.41 15.92
N ASP A 530 -10.82 4.12 16.68
CA ASP A 530 -10.84 4.17 18.14
C ASP A 530 -10.17 5.47 18.58
N LEU A 531 -10.99 6.44 18.97
CA LEU A 531 -10.59 7.83 19.13
C LEU A 531 -10.79 8.28 20.58
N THR A 532 -10.18 9.41 20.95
CA THR A 532 -10.48 10.10 22.21
C THR A 532 -11.16 11.42 21.92
N LEU A 533 -12.36 11.62 22.46
CA LEU A 533 -13.09 12.88 22.38
C LEU A 533 -12.92 13.68 23.67
N LEU A 534 -12.54 14.96 23.55
CA LEU A 534 -12.37 15.90 24.65
C LEU A 534 -13.38 17.03 24.52
N ASN A 535 -14.10 17.35 25.60
CA ASN A 535 -14.98 18.50 25.68
C ASN A 535 -14.36 19.58 26.58
N TRP A 536 -13.90 20.67 26.00
CA TRP A 536 -13.24 21.73 26.76
C TRP A 536 -14.20 22.63 27.54
N GLY A 537 -15.51 22.53 27.29
CA GLY A 537 -16.54 23.32 27.97
C GLY A 537 -16.68 24.77 27.50
N ASP A 538 -15.85 25.21 26.56
CA ASP A 538 -15.85 26.54 25.94
C ASP A 538 -16.52 26.56 24.56
N GLY A 539 -17.24 25.48 24.21
CA GLY A 539 -17.81 25.27 22.87
C GLY A 539 -16.86 24.58 21.90
N SER A 540 -15.61 24.32 22.29
CA SER A 540 -14.66 23.55 21.48
C SER A 540 -14.53 22.11 21.95
N TRP A 541 -14.37 21.21 20.97
CA TRP A 541 -14.13 19.79 21.18
C TRP A 541 -12.87 19.38 20.45
N TRP A 542 -12.10 18.46 21.01
CA TRP A 542 -10.99 17.83 20.28
C TRP A 542 -11.24 16.34 20.07
N ILE A 543 -10.97 15.86 18.87
CA ILE A 543 -10.88 14.44 18.55
C ILE A 543 -9.38 14.10 18.45
N MET A 544 -8.92 13.07 19.15
CA MET A 544 -7.55 12.57 19.06
C MET A 544 -7.52 11.14 18.54
N GLY A 545 -6.53 10.83 17.70
CA GLY A 545 -6.34 9.50 17.10
C GLY A 545 -4.91 9.30 16.60
N SER A 546 -4.68 8.31 15.76
CA SER A 546 -3.35 8.04 15.19
C SER A 546 -2.95 9.09 14.15
N TYR A 547 -1.69 9.53 14.16
CA TYR A 547 -1.20 10.57 13.24
C TYR A 547 -1.12 10.10 11.78
N TYR A 548 -0.87 8.82 11.54
CA TYR A 548 -0.83 8.27 10.17
C TYR A 548 -2.21 8.14 9.51
N LEU A 549 -3.31 8.21 10.28
CA LEU A 549 -4.70 8.17 9.77
C LEU A 549 -5.26 9.56 9.47
N ARG A 550 -4.43 10.62 9.44
CA ARG A 550 -4.89 12.01 9.36
C ARG A 550 -5.76 12.30 8.16
N GLN A 551 -5.28 11.97 6.97
CA GLN A 551 -6.02 12.23 5.73
C GLN A 551 -7.29 11.37 5.64
N TRP A 552 -7.22 10.15 6.15
CA TRP A 552 -8.38 9.26 6.19
C TRP A 552 -9.50 9.78 7.09
N HIS A 553 -9.16 10.20 8.31
CA HIS A 553 -10.14 10.78 9.24
C HIS A 553 -10.69 12.10 8.69
N MET A 554 -9.85 12.97 8.11
CA MET A 554 -10.33 14.20 7.49
C MET A 554 -11.30 13.93 6.34
N ARG A 555 -11.02 12.95 5.47
CA ARG A 555 -11.97 12.52 4.42
C ARG A 555 -13.28 12.06 5.05
N TRP A 556 -13.23 11.20 6.06
CA TRP A 556 -14.44 10.72 6.76
C TRP A 556 -15.25 11.86 7.40
N PHE A 557 -14.58 12.82 8.05
CA PHE A 557 -15.26 13.97 8.65
C PHE A 557 -15.91 14.85 7.59
N CYS A 558 -15.22 15.13 6.49
CA CYS A 558 -15.77 15.89 5.37
C CYS A 558 -16.99 15.21 4.74
N ASP A 559 -16.95 13.88 4.56
CA ASP A 559 -18.06 13.12 3.98
C ASP A 559 -19.33 13.15 4.84
N HIS A 560 -19.18 13.40 6.15
CA HIS A 560 -20.29 13.41 7.12
C HIS A 560 -20.54 14.78 7.73
N ILE A 561 -19.88 15.84 7.28
CA ILE A 561 -19.98 17.16 7.92
C ILE A 561 -21.38 17.76 7.71
N GLU A 562 -21.95 18.33 8.78
CA GLU A 562 -23.24 19.01 8.74
C GLU A 562 -23.05 20.53 8.75
N GLU A 563 -24.05 21.27 8.27
CA GLU A 563 -24.04 22.74 8.29
C GLU A 563 -23.83 23.27 9.72
N GLY A 564 -23.00 24.31 9.88
CA GLY A 564 -22.71 24.89 11.19
C GLY A 564 -21.73 24.08 12.03
N VAL A 565 -20.98 23.16 11.43
CA VAL A 565 -19.83 22.46 12.03
C VAL A 565 -18.56 22.84 11.29
N GLU A 566 -17.50 23.13 12.03
CA GLU A 566 -16.15 23.32 11.49
C GLU A 566 -15.20 22.31 12.13
N VAL A 567 -14.45 21.59 11.30
CA VAL A 567 -13.41 20.65 11.72
C VAL A 567 -12.06 21.13 11.19
N ARG A 568 -11.08 21.26 12.08
CA ARG A 568 -9.72 21.68 11.74
C ARG A 568 -8.71 20.67 12.25
N ASP A 569 -7.86 20.18 11.36
CA ASP A 569 -6.66 19.45 11.76
C ASP A 569 -5.65 20.42 12.38
N ILE A 570 -5.35 20.21 13.66
CA ILE A 570 -4.41 21.02 14.45
C ILE A 570 -3.19 20.18 14.88
N SER A 571 -2.99 19.01 14.29
CA SER A 571 -2.00 18.01 14.74
C SER A 571 -0.57 18.53 14.75
N ASP A 572 -0.20 19.37 13.77
CA ASP A 572 1.14 19.96 13.62
C ASP A 572 1.27 21.32 14.34
N ALA A 573 0.14 21.99 14.61
CA ALA A 573 0.11 23.29 15.28
C ALA A 573 0.10 23.17 16.81
N VAL A 574 -0.45 22.07 17.31
CA VAL A 574 -0.55 21.77 18.74
C VAL A 574 0.16 20.46 18.99
N VAL A 575 1.30 20.53 19.67
CA VAL A 575 2.12 19.38 20.06
C VAL A 575 2.27 19.34 21.59
N GLY A 576 2.82 18.27 22.14
CA GLY A 576 3.03 18.19 23.56
C GLY A 576 3.59 16.85 24.01
N PHE A 577 3.52 16.63 25.33
CA PHE A 577 4.03 15.43 25.97
C PHE A 577 2.96 14.73 26.80
N GLY A 578 3.02 13.40 26.81
CA GLY A 578 2.41 12.57 27.84
C GLY A 578 3.39 12.43 29.01
N LEU A 579 2.91 12.63 30.24
CA LEU A 579 3.68 12.42 31.45
C LEU A 579 3.03 11.31 32.27
N ALA A 580 3.67 10.15 32.32
CA ALA A 580 3.12 8.94 32.91
C ALA A 580 4.00 8.40 34.04
N GLY A 581 3.40 7.68 34.98
CA GLY A 581 4.09 7.09 36.13
C GLY A 581 3.61 7.62 37.49
N PRO A 582 3.90 6.91 38.59
CA PRO A 582 3.44 7.26 39.93
C PRO A 582 3.86 8.66 40.39
N ARG A 583 4.99 9.18 39.89
CA ARG A 583 5.53 10.51 40.26
C ARG A 583 5.13 11.65 39.31
N SER A 584 4.27 11.39 38.32
CA SER A 584 3.81 12.39 37.35
C SER A 584 3.16 13.63 37.99
N ARG A 585 2.34 13.45 39.04
CA ARG A 585 1.72 14.56 39.76
C ARG A 585 2.76 15.43 40.46
N ASP A 586 3.78 14.83 41.08
CA ASP A 586 4.81 15.57 41.81
C ASP A 586 5.54 16.54 40.87
N VAL A 587 5.93 16.04 39.68
CA VAL A 587 6.56 16.85 38.64
C VAL A 587 5.65 17.99 38.20
N LEU A 588 4.40 17.69 37.83
CA LEU A 588 3.47 18.74 37.37
C LEU A 588 3.16 19.77 38.46
N THR A 589 3.02 19.35 39.72
CA THR A 589 2.73 20.25 40.85
C THR A 589 3.88 21.23 41.10
N SER A 590 5.12 20.85 40.81
CA SER A 590 6.27 21.77 40.87
C SER A 590 6.25 22.85 39.78
N LEU A 591 5.43 22.67 38.74
CA LEU A 591 5.35 23.55 37.57
C LEU A 591 4.04 24.33 37.47
N THR A 592 3.05 24.05 38.33
CA THR A 592 1.76 24.74 38.29
C THR A 592 1.30 25.15 39.68
N HIS A 593 0.60 26.28 39.77
CA HIS A 593 -0.08 26.72 41.00
C HIS A 593 -1.53 26.21 41.09
N GLN A 594 -2.02 25.51 40.06
CA GLN A 594 -3.39 25.00 40.01
C GLN A 594 -3.51 23.63 40.69
N ASP A 595 -4.67 23.34 41.27
CA ASP A 595 -4.90 22.07 41.98
C ASP A 595 -4.98 20.88 41.00
N LEU A 596 -4.11 19.89 41.20
CA LEU A 596 -4.05 18.63 40.44
C LEU A 596 -4.51 17.41 41.27
N SER A 597 -5.20 17.66 42.39
CA SER A 597 -5.85 16.63 43.20
C SER A 597 -6.84 15.82 42.36
N HIS A 598 -7.18 14.63 42.83
CA HIS A 598 -8.20 13.82 42.13
C HIS A 598 -9.57 14.49 42.10
N GLN A 599 -9.87 15.37 43.05
CA GLN A 599 -11.12 16.12 43.08
C GLN A 599 -11.14 17.23 42.02
N ALA A 600 -10.03 17.94 41.83
CA ALA A 600 -9.91 19.01 40.83
C ALA A 600 -9.74 18.48 39.40
N LEU A 601 -8.88 17.48 39.20
CA LEU A 601 -8.63 16.85 37.90
C LEU A 601 -8.70 15.32 38.02
N GLY A 602 -9.93 14.80 38.09
CA GLY A 602 -10.21 13.36 38.12
C GLY A 602 -9.77 12.64 36.84
N PHE A 603 -9.76 11.30 36.85
CA PHE A 603 -9.46 10.50 35.65
C PHE A 603 -10.36 10.92 34.48
N LEU A 604 -9.82 11.06 33.27
CA LEU A 604 -10.48 11.64 32.09
C LEU A 604 -10.98 13.09 32.27
N GLY A 605 -10.45 13.83 33.24
CA GLY A 605 -10.64 15.27 33.32
C GLY A 605 -9.77 15.99 32.30
N CYS A 606 -10.29 17.04 31.67
CA CYS A 606 -9.51 17.92 30.83
C CYS A 606 -9.75 19.40 31.19
N THR A 607 -8.69 20.20 31.14
CA THR A 607 -8.73 21.63 31.48
C THR A 607 -7.59 22.38 30.80
N THR A 608 -7.59 23.70 30.92
CA THR A 608 -6.44 24.54 30.56
C THR A 608 -5.76 25.02 31.83
N LEU A 609 -4.47 24.76 31.96
CA LEU A 609 -3.68 25.16 33.13
C LEU A 609 -2.32 25.73 32.72
N ASP A 610 -1.73 26.51 33.61
CA ASP A 610 -0.40 27.10 33.41
C ASP A 610 0.68 26.12 33.88
N ILE A 611 1.59 25.72 32.99
CA ILE A 611 2.75 24.86 33.28
C ILE A 611 4.00 25.70 33.02
N GLY A 612 4.72 26.08 34.07
CA GLY A 612 5.78 27.07 33.99
C GLY A 612 5.23 28.39 33.43
N LEU A 613 5.79 28.82 32.29
CA LEU A 613 5.36 30.04 31.61
C LEU A 613 4.36 29.80 30.47
N ILE A 614 3.89 28.55 30.29
CA ILE A 614 3.07 28.15 29.14
C ILE A 614 1.65 27.80 29.58
N ARG A 615 0.66 28.33 28.86
CA ARG A 615 -0.75 27.94 28.97
C ARG A 615 -0.99 26.65 28.18
N ALA A 616 -1.22 25.53 28.86
CA ALA A 616 -1.36 24.21 28.23
C ALA A 616 -2.78 23.65 28.36
N LYS A 617 -3.23 22.93 27.33
CA LYS A 617 -4.42 22.07 27.36
C LYS A 617 -3.99 20.71 27.93
N VAL A 618 -4.56 20.31 29.07
CA VAL A 618 -4.15 19.12 29.82
C VAL A 618 -5.33 18.17 29.95
N VAL A 619 -5.09 16.88 29.75
CA VAL A 619 -6.04 15.79 29.97
C VAL A 619 -5.40 14.73 30.86
N ARG A 620 -6.14 14.22 31.85
CA ARG A 620 -5.68 13.14 32.71
C ARG A 620 -6.02 11.77 32.13
N LEU A 621 -5.15 11.29 31.26
CA LEU A 621 -5.20 9.98 30.60
C LEU A 621 -3.76 9.53 30.30
N SER A 622 -3.50 8.22 30.30
CA SER A 622 -2.24 7.63 29.83
C SER A 622 -2.54 6.41 28.97
N VAL A 623 -1.83 6.28 27.86
CA VAL A 623 -1.80 5.08 27.00
C VAL A 623 -0.50 4.27 27.20
N CYS A 624 0.36 4.73 28.12
CA CYS A 624 1.64 4.12 28.53
C CYS A 624 1.50 3.27 29.79
#